data_AF-A0A357NBC4-F1
#
_entry.id   AF-A0A357NBC4-F1
#
_cell.length_a   1.000
_cell.length_b   1.000
_cell.length_c   1.000
_cell.angle_alpha   90.00
_cell.angle_beta   90.00
_cell.angle_gamma   90.00
#
_symmetry.space_group_name_H-M   'P 1'
#
loop_
_entity.id
_entity.type
_entity.pdbx_description
1 polymer ?
#
loop_
_entity_poly.entity_id
_entity_poly.type
_entity_poly.pdbx_seq_one_letter_code
_entity_poly.pdbx_strand_id
1 'polypeptide(L)'
;FVDVNPAWELMWGYTRAEAIGKTTAELGCFPGQRNGGNPAASPEAYDLGEYTGYTKSGESRIVFCRGTLIQHDPLYLLCTMLDLTKIKEYEREMARLNRLNVIAELAAGIGHEVRNPLTTVRGYLQMLQRNSDFAKY
;
A
#
# COMPACT_ATOMS: atom_id res chain seq x y z
N PHE A 1 12.87 25.81 0.88
CA PHE A 1 13.97 24.86 0.73
C PHE A 1 15.22 25.67 0.41
N VAL A 2 16.37 25.24 0.91
CA VAL A 2 17.66 25.85 0.49
C VAL A 2 18.11 25.24 -0.82
N ASP A 3 17.87 23.94 -1.01
CA ASP A 3 18.10 23.23 -2.27
C ASP A 3 17.15 22.02 -2.41
N VAL A 4 16.97 21.55 -3.64
CA VAL A 4 16.24 20.31 -3.98
C VAL A 4 16.93 19.63 -5.17
N ASN A 5 16.87 18.30 -5.21
CA ASN A 5 17.41 17.51 -6.34
C ASN A 5 16.33 17.27 -7.42
N PRO A 6 16.71 16.81 -8.64
CA PRO A 6 15.74 16.54 -9.71
C PRO A 6 14.68 15.49 -9.35
N ALA A 7 15.04 14.51 -8.53
CA ALA A 7 14.10 13.49 -8.07
C ALA A 7 12.97 14.09 -7.23
N TRP A 8 13.25 15.13 -6.44
CA TRP A 8 12.26 15.86 -5.67
C TRP A 8 11.30 16.63 -6.59
N GLU A 9 11.81 17.26 -7.65
CA GLU A 9 10.97 17.96 -8.64
C GLU A 9 10.00 16.98 -9.33
N LEU A 10 10.50 15.82 -9.73
CA LEU A 10 9.70 14.75 -10.36
C LEU A 10 8.65 14.19 -9.39
N MET A 11 9.00 14.02 -8.11
CA MET A 11 8.10 13.46 -7.11
C MET A 11 6.93 14.40 -6.79
N TRP A 12 7.20 15.70 -6.62
CA TRP A 12 6.19 16.65 -6.16
C TRP A 12 5.55 17.48 -7.29
N GLY A 13 6.16 17.52 -8.47
CA GLY A 13 5.70 18.32 -9.60
C GLY A 13 5.97 19.82 -9.48
N TYR A 14 6.79 20.22 -8.50
CA TYR A 14 7.29 21.59 -8.36
C TYR A 14 8.65 21.72 -9.05
N THR A 15 8.90 22.85 -9.68
CA THR A 15 10.26 23.16 -10.13
C THR A 15 11.13 23.59 -8.97
N ARG A 16 12.45 23.45 -9.10
CA ARG A 16 13.43 23.95 -8.12
C ARG A 16 13.22 25.43 -7.87
N ALA A 17 13.04 26.23 -8.91
CA ALA A 17 12.79 27.67 -8.78
C ALA A 17 11.55 28.00 -7.93
N GLU A 18 10.50 27.17 -8.00
CA GLU A 18 9.29 27.34 -7.18
C GLU A 18 9.49 26.90 -5.72
N ALA A 19 10.40 25.96 -5.46
CA ALA A 19 10.63 25.36 -4.16
C ALA A 19 11.68 26.10 -3.31
N ILE A 20 12.67 26.71 -3.95
CA ILE A 20 13.71 27.47 -3.28
C ILE A 20 13.06 28.65 -2.53
N GLY A 21 13.46 28.85 -1.28
CA GLY A 21 12.91 29.89 -0.40
C GLY A 21 11.57 29.56 0.26
N LYS A 22 10.84 28.53 -0.19
CA LYS A 22 9.53 28.15 0.39
C LYS A 22 9.59 26.96 1.33
N THR A 23 8.81 26.96 2.39
CA THR A 23 8.65 25.82 3.29
C THR A 23 7.73 24.74 2.70
N THR A 24 7.78 23.53 3.25
CA THR A 24 6.84 22.43 2.96
C THR A 24 5.37 22.84 3.15
N ALA A 25 5.09 23.72 4.11
CA ALA A 25 3.76 24.25 4.38
C ALA A 25 3.30 25.24 3.30
N GLU A 26 4.17 26.15 2.85
CA GLU A 26 3.86 27.11 1.78
C GLU A 26 3.66 26.44 0.41
N LEU A 27 4.35 25.31 0.17
CA LEU A 27 4.11 24.47 -1.02
C LEU A 27 2.90 23.54 -0.88
N GLY A 28 2.31 23.42 0.31
CA GLY A 28 1.20 22.50 0.54
C GLY A 28 1.55 21.01 0.36
N CYS A 29 2.84 20.66 0.36
CA CYS A 29 3.28 19.27 0.18
C CYS A 29 2.81 18.37 1.34
N PHE A 30 2.67 18.93 2.55
CA PHE A 30 2.31 18.20 3.76
C PHE A 30 1.30 18.99 4.60
N PRO A 31 0.03 19.11 4.15
CA PRO A 31 -0.98 19.89 4.85
C PRO A 31 -1.29 19.27 6.22
N GLY A 32 -1.39 20.10 7.25
CA GLY A 32 -1.76 19.67 8.60
C GLY A 32 -0.64 19.00 9.41
N GLN A 33 0.52 18.70 8.81
CA GLN A 33 1.68 18.33 9.58
C GLN A 33 2.30 19.60 10.16
N ARG A 34 2.43 19.66 11.49
CA ARG A 34 3.31 20.64 12.12
C ARG A 34 4.69 20.39 11.52
N ASN A 35 5.22 21.37 10.79
CA ASN A 35 6.65 21.42 10.52
C ASN A 35 7.33 21.15 11.85
N GLY A 36 8.07 20.03 11.96
CA GLY A 36 8.88 19.75 13.13
C GLY A 36 9.58 21.05 13.48
N GLY A 37 9.42 21.48 14.74
CA GLY A 37 9.82 22.80 15.22
C GLY A 37 11.29 23.11 14.91
N ASN A 38 11.77 24.29 15.30
CA ASN A 38 13.14 24.74 15.00
C ASN A 38 14.14 23.56 15.03
N PRO A 39 14.82 23.24 13.91
CA PRO A 39 15.67 22.07 13.84
C PRO A 39 16.77 22.04 14.89
N ALA A 40 17.20 23.22 15.36
CA ALA A 40 18.16 23.37 16.45
C ALA A 40 17.58 23.04 17.84
N ALA A 41 16.25 23.01 18.01
CA ALA A 41 15.57 22.82 19.28
C ALA A 41 15.19 21.35 19.57
N SER A 42 15.08 20.50 18.54
CA SER A 42 14.86 19.06 18.72
C SER A 42 15.44 18.27 17.54
N PRO A 43 16.70 17.81 17.66
CA PRO A 43 17.31 16.91 16.68
C PRO A 43 16.53 15.61 16.45
N GLU A 44 15.78 15.18 17.47
CA GLU A 44 14.91 14.00 17.49
C GLU A 44 13.56 14.23 16.79
N ALA A 45 13.15 15.49 16.55
CA ALA A 45 11.84 15.79 15.93
C ALA A 45 11.77 15.51 14.43
N TYR A 46 12.88 15.15 13.78
CA TYR A 46 12.92 14.68 12.39
C TYR A 46 13.09 13.17 12.27
N ASP A 47 12.82 12.46 13.36
CA ASP A 47 12.85 11.02 13.40
C ASP A 47 11.82 10.40 12.46
N LEU A 48 12.20 9.20 12.05
CA LEU A 48 11.71 8.34 11.00
C LEU A 48 10.17 8.24 10.90
N GLY A 49 9.58 8.68 9.79
CA GLY A 49 8.11 8.65 9.66
C GLY A 49 7.62 8.42 8.25
N GLU A 50 6.52 7.67 8.15
CA GLU A 50 5.67 7.68 6.96
C GLU A 50 4.68 8.83 7.05
N TYR A 51 4.56 9.55 5.95
CA TYR A 51 3.77 10.75 5.84
C TYR A 51 2.95 10.72 4.56
N THR A 52 1.72 11.21 4.65
CA THR A 52 0.92 11.49 3.46
C THR A 52 1.22 12.90 3.01
N GLY A 53 1.77 13.03 1.81
CA GLY A 53 1.94 14.31 1.14
C GLY A 53 1.07 14.43 -0.11
N TYR A 54 1.05 15.63 -0.70
CA TYR A 54 0.33 15.92 -1.92
C TYR A 54 1.23 16.62 -2.94
N THR A 55 1.16 16.19 -4.19
CA THR A 55 1.84 16.84 -5.31
C THR A 55 1.20 18.20 -5.62
N LYS A 56 1.85 18.99 -6.48
CA LYS A 56 1.30 20.24 -7.01
C LYS A 56 -0.06 20.06 -7.69
N SER A 57 -0.32 18.89 -8.28
CA SER A 57 -1.61 18.56 -8.90
C SER A 57 -2.66 18.06 -7.89
N GLY A 58 -2.29 17.87 -6.62
CA GLY A 58 -3.16 17.34 -5.57
C GLY A 58 -3.18 15.82 -5.46
N GLU A 59 -2.31 15.11 -6.17
CA GLU A 59 -2.19 13.65 -6.05
C GLU A 59 -1.58 13.28 -4.69
N SER A 60 -2.20 12.34 -3.97
CA SER A 60 -1.68 11.86 -2.69
C SER A 60 -0.50 10.91 -2.89
N ARG A 61 0.55 11.10 -2.10
CA ARG A 61 1.74 10.24 -2.07
C ARG A 61 2.03 9.81 -0.65
N ILE A 62 2.36 8.54 -0.46
CA ILE A 62 2.86 8.03 0.81
C ILE A 62 4.37 8.09 0.73
N VAL A 63 4.97 8.95 1.54
CA VAL A 63 6.42 9.16 1.53
C VAL A 63 7.00 8.87 2.89
N PHE A 64 8.13 8.20 2.90
CA PHE A 64 8.93 8.03 4.09
C PHE A 64 10.00 9.11 4.12
N CYS A 65 10.02 9.89 5.20
CA CYS A 65 10.95 11.00 5.34
C CYS A 65 11.96 10.71 6.44
N ARG A 66 13.22 11.06 6.19
CA ARG A 66 14.29 11.06 7.18
C ARG A 66 15.04 12.38 7.12
N GLY A 67 15.02 13.13 8.22
CA GLY A 67 15.81 14.34 8.37
C GLY A 67 17.16 14.06 9.04
N THR A 68 18.17 14.84 8.70
CA THR A 68 19.48 14.82 9.36
C THR A 68 20.00 16.25 9.43
N LEU A 69 20.38 16.68 10.64
CA LEU A 69 20.99 17.98 10.85
C LEU A 69 22.45 17.94 10.40
N ILE A 70 22.82 18.88 9.54
CA ILE A 70 24.19 19.12 9.13
C ILE A 70 24.69 20.33 9.91
N GLN A 71 25.56 20.08 10.88
CA GLN A 71 26.23 21.10 11.69
C GLN A 71 27.26 21.83 10.84
N HIS A 72 26.81 22.91 10.20
CA HIS A 72 27.60 23.88 9.47
C HIS A 72 27.22 25.28 9.99
N ASP A 73 27.98 26.32 9.64
CA ASP A 73 27.57 27.71 9.84
C ASP A 73 27.23 28.32 8.48
N PRO A 74 25.93 28.45 8.11
CA PRO A 74 24.74 28.22 8.93
C PRO A 74 24.31 26.73 9.00
N LEU A 75 23.45 26.40 9.98
CA LEU A 75 22.92 25.05 10.19
C LEU A 75 21.96 24.64 9.05
N TYR A 76 22.11 23.43 8.52
CA TYR A 76 21.22 22.90 7.49
C TYR A 76 20.48 21.63 7.94
N LEU A 77 19.27 21.44 7.43
CA LEU A 77 18.50 20.21 7.55
C LEU A 77 18.47 19.51 6.20
N LEU A 78 19.09 18.33 6.12
CA LEU A 78 18.99 17.44 4.96
C LEU A 78 17.81 16.50 5.17
N CYS A 79 16.83 16.57 4.28
CA CYS A 79 15.71 15.63 4.25
C CYS A 79 15.83 14.69 3.06
N THR A 80 15.78 13.39 3.33
CA THR A 80 15.64 12.34 2.31
C THR A 80 14.21 11.84 2.32
N MET A 81 13.67 11.55 1.13
CA MET A 81 12.29 11.10 0.96
C MET A 81 12.27 9.88 0.04
N LEU A 82 11.51 8.87 0.43
CA LEU A 82 11.25 7.69 -0.38
C LEU A 82 9.75 7.58 -0.64
N ASP A 83 9.35 7.60 -1.92
CA ASP A 83 7.95 7.37 -2.31
C ASP A 83 7.60 5.88 -2.16
N LEU A 84 6.73 5.59 -1.20
CA LEU A 84 6.22 4.27 -0.87
C LEU A 84 4.87 3.96 -1.54
N THR A 85 4.31 4.89 -2.32
CA THR A 85 2.94 4.76 -2.87
C THR A 85 2.77 3.46 -3.66
N LYS A 86 3.68 3.20 -4.62
CA LYS A 86 3.65 1.98 -5.44
C LYS A 86 3.89 0.71 -4.62
N ILE A 87 4.79 0.77 -3.63
CA ILE A 87 5.07 -0.39 -2.77
C ILE A 87 3.79 -0.78 -2.01
N LYS A 88 3.11 0.20 -1.41
CA LYS A 88 1.85 -0.04 -0.69
C LYS A 88 0.68 -0.42 -1.59
N GLU A 89 0.67 0.01 -2.85
CA GLU A 89 -0.29 -0.49 -3.84
C GLU A 89 -0.06 -1.98 -4.13
N TYR A 90 1.19 -2.38 -4.38
CA TYR A 90 1.53 -3.78 -4.61
C TYR A 90 1.26 -4.66 -3.39
N GLU A 91 1.58 -4.20 -2.18
CA GLU A 91 1.28 -4.94 -0.95
C GLU A 91 -0.24 -5.17 -0.78
N ARG A 92 -1.05 -4.15 -1.05
CA ARG A 92 -2.52 -4.28 -1.01
C ARG A 92 -3.03 -5.26 -2.05
N GLU A 93 -2.51 -5.21 -3.26
CA GLU A 93 -2.94 -6.11 -4.34
C GLU A 93 -2.50 -7.55 -4.08
N MET A 94 -1.28 -7.76 -3.60
CA MET A 94 -0.80 -9.08 -3.19
C MET A 94 -1.65 -9.66 -2.05
N ALA A 95 -1.98 -8.85 -1.04
CA ALA A 95 -2.88 -9.28 0.03
C ALA A 95 -4.27 -9.66 -0.49
N ARG A 96 -4.79 -8.95 -1.50
CA ARG A 96 -6.07 -9.26 -2.16
C ARG A 96 -6.01 -10.59 -2.90
N LEU A 97 -4.96 -10.81 -3.69
CA LEU A 97 -4.75 -12.05 -4.45
C LEU A 97 -4.59 -13.25 -3.51
N ASN A 98 -3.84 -13.09 -2.43
CA ASN A 98 -3.67 -14.16 -1.44
C ASN A 98 -5.00 -14.59 -0.82
N ARG A 99 -5.87 -13.62 -0.47
CA ARG A 99 -7.23 -13.92 0.03
C ARG A 99 -8.06 -14.69 -0.99
N LEU A 100 -8.01 -14.29 -2.26
CA LEU A 100 -8.72 -14.99 -3.34
C LEU A 100 -8.19 -16.41 -3.55
N ASN A 101 -6.87 -16.61 -3.46
CA ASN A 101 -6.25 -17.92 -3.60
C ASN A 101 -6.72 -18.88 -2.49
N VAL A 102 -6.75 -18.41 -1.24
CA VAL A 102 -7.27 -19.20 -0.11
C VAL A 102 -8.74 -19.57 -0.34
N ILE A 103 -9.57 -18.63 -0.80
CA ILE A 103 -10.98 -18.92 -1.13
C ILE A 103 -11.09 -19.97 -2.23
N ALA A 104 -10.25 -19.90 -3.27
CA ALA A 104 -10.25 -20.85 -4.37
C ALA A 104 -9.85 -22.27 -3.92
N GLU A 105 -8.83 -22.37 -3.05
CA GLU A 105 -8.40 -23.64 -2.46
C GLU A 105 -9.51 -24.28 -1.61
N LEU A 106 -10.15 -23.48 -0.75
CA LEU A 106 -11.29 -23.93 0.05
C LEU A 106 -12.47 -24.37 -0.83
N ALA A 107 -12.80 -23.60 -1.87
CA ALA A 107 -13.87 -23.94 -2.79
C ALA A 107 -13.58 -25.24 -3.57
N ALA A 108 -12.34 -25.46 -3.97
CA ALA A 108 -11.92 -26.71 -4.58
C ALA A 108 -12.10 -27.89 -3.62
N GLY A 109 -11.66 -27.74 -2.36
CA GLY A 109 -11.87 -28.72 -1.29
C GLY A 109 -13.35 -29.07 -1.10
N ILE A 110 -14.22 -28.06 -0.92
CA ILE A 110 -15.67 -28.24 -0.79
C ILE A 110 -16.25 -28.93 -2.03
N GLY A 111 -15.81 -28.55 -3.24
CA GLY A 111 -16.25 -29.17 -4.48
C GLY A 111 -15.91 -30.66 -4.56
N HIS A 112 -14.71 -31.03 -4.10
CA HIS A 112 -14.30 -32.43 -3.97
C HIS A 112 -15.14 -33.17 -2.91
N GLU A 113 -15.37 -32.55 -1.75
CA GLU A 113 -16.15 -33.13 -0.66
C GLU A 113 -17.63 -33.33 -1.00
N VAL A 114 -18.25 -32.42 -1.77
CA VAL A 114 -19.64 -32.53 -2.23
C VAL A 114 -19.77 -33.59 -3.35
N ARG A 115 -18.76 -33.72 -4.21
CA ARG A 115 -18.76 -34.71 -5.30
C ARG A 115 -18.76 -36.14 -4.77
N ASN A 116 -18.11 -36.41 -3.64
CA ASN A 116 -18.02 -37.75 -3.04
C ASN A 116 -19.40 -38.35 -2.67
N PRO A 117 -20.23 -37.72 -1.82
CA PRO A 117 -21.55 -38.26 -1.48
C PRO A 117 -22.49 -38.27 -2.70
N LEU A 118 -22.41 -37.29 -3.60
CA LEU A 118 -23.20 -37.29 -4.84
C LEU A 118 -22.86 -38.47 -5.76
N THR A 119 -21.59 -38.84 -5.85
CA THR A 119 -21.14 -40.01 -6.61
C THR A 119 -21.70 -41.29 -5.97
N THR A 120 -21.67 -41.39 -4.65
CA THR A 120 -22.26 -42.53 -3.90
C THR A 120 -23.77 -42.62 -4.09
N VAL A 121 -24.50 -41.50 -3.96
CA VAL A 121 -25.96 -41.45 -4.18
C VAL A 121 -26.31 -41.86 -5.61
N ARG A 122 -25.55 -41.37 -6.61
CA ARG A 122 -25.74 -41.79 -8.00
C ARG A 122 -25.51 -43.29 -8.18
N GLY A 123 -24.48 -43.85 -7.54
CA GLY A 123 -24.22 -45.29 -7.55
C GLY A 123 -25.40 -46.10 -7.00
N TYR A 124 -25.97 -45.69 -5.86
CA TYR A 124 -27.17 -46.34 -5.31
C TYR A 124 -28.39 -46.24 -6.23
N LEU A 125 -28.65 -45.08 -6.82
CA LEU A 125 -29.74 -44.91 -7.79
C LEU A 125 -29.56 -45.81 -9.02
N GLN A 126 -28.34 -45.96 -9.52
CA GLN A 126 -28.03 -46.86 -10.63
C GLN A 126 -28.27 -48.34 -10.27
N MET A 127 -27.92 -48.76 -9.05
CA MET A 127 -28.20 -50.12 -8.58
C MET A 127 -29.72 -50.37 -8.44
N LEU A 128 -30.47 -49.40 -7.91
CA LEU A 128 -31.93 -49.48 -7.81
C LEU A 128 -32.61 -49.57 -9.18
N GLN A 129 -32.15 -48.80 -10.18
CA GLN A 129 -32.67 -48.88 -11.54
C GLN A 129 -32.35 -50.22 -12.24
N ARG A 130 -31.23 -50.85 -11.88
CA ARG A 130 -30.77 -52.10 -12.48
C ARG A 130 -31.42 -53.34 -11.86
N ASN A 131 -31.97 -53.22 -10.65
CA ASN A 131 -32.87 -54.20 -10.05
C ASN A 131 -34.29 -53.95 -10.55
N SER A 132 -34.62 -54.54 -11.69
CA SER A 132 -35.94 -54.54 -12.34
C SER A 132 -37.04 -55.31 -11.56
N ASP A 133 -37.01 -55.28 -10.24
CA ASP A 133 -38.04 -55.89 -9.37
C ASP A 133 -38.95 -54.83 -8.71
N PHE A 134 -38.59 -53.54 -8.76
CA PHE A 134 -39.42 -52.44 -8.23
C PHE A 134 -40.39 -51.82 -9.25
N ALA A 135 -40.37 -52.24 -10.52
CA ALA A 135 -41.32 -51.79 -11.53
C ALA A 135 -42.67 -52.55 -11.48
N LYS A 136 -42.88 -53.41 -10.48
CA LYS A 136 -44.06 -54.28 -10.35
C LYS A 136 -44.94 -54.02 -9.13
N TYR A 137 -44.71 -52.93 -8.39
CA TYR A 137 -45.60 -52.42 -7.36
C TYR A 137 -45.81 -50.92 -7.56
#